data_AF-A0A1Y0H4Y9-F1
#
_entry.id   AF-A0A1Y0H4Y9-F1
#
_cell.length_a   1.000
_cell.length_b   1.000
_cell.length_c   1.000
_cell.angle_alpha   90.00
_cell.angle_beta   90.00
_cell.angle_gamma   90.00
#
_symmetry.space_group_name_H-M   'P 1'
#
loop_
_entity.id
_entity.type
_entity.pdbx_description
1 polymer ?
#
loop_
_entity_poly.entity_id
_entity_poly.type
_entity_poly.pdbx_seq_one_letter_code
_entity_poly.pdbx_strand_id
1 'polypeptide(L)' 'MAYYAAGWRVRSGKAVVSGEAVRATGIIAVLENGGQREVAQRIAGHADSRTTKGYDRRATRLELSEIIQIRFRA' A
#
# COMPACT_ATOMS: atom_id res chain seq x y z
N MET A 1 29.56 -25.16 28.57
CA MET A 1 29.31 -23.76 28.16
C MET A 1 28.92 -23.77 26.68
N ALA A 2 27.62 -23.79 26.39
CA ALA A 2 27.08 -23.91 25.04
C ALA A 2 26.66 -22.52 24.54
N TYR A 3 27.27 -22.05 23.46
CA TYR A 3 26.78 -20.87 22.74
C TYR A 3 25.70 -21.31 21.76
N TYR A 4 24.46 -20.90 22.03
CA TYR A 4 23.33 -20.98 21.10
C TYR A 4 23.47 -19.88 20.06
N ALA A 5 23.86 -20.22 18.84
CA ALA A 5 23.65 -19.37 17.67
C ALA A 5 22.65 -20.08 16.75
N ALA A 6 21.36 -19.90 17.03
CA ALA A 6 20.29 -20.31 16.12
C ALA A 6 20.39 -19.47 14.84
N GLY A 7 21.01 -20.04 13.81
CA GLY A 7 21.17 -19.42 12.51
C GLY A 7 19.83 -19.30 11.79
N TRP A 8 19.31 -18.08 11.70
CA TRP A 8 18.19 -17.78 10.81
C TRP A 8 18.67 -17.86 9.36
N ARG A 9 18.29 -18.93 8.67
CA ARG A 9 18.55 -19.09 7.24
C ARG A 9 17.67 -18.12 6.47
N VAL A 10 18.20 -16.95 6.14
CA VAL A 10 17.60 -16.07 5.14
C VAL A 10 17.57 -16.85 3.82
N ARG A 11 16.38 -17.28 3.40
CA ARG A 11 16.20 -17.79 2.03
C ARG A 11 16.48 -16.61 1.11
N SER A 12 17.58 -16.69 0.36
CA SER A 12 17.87 -15.83 -0.77
C SER A 12 16.81 -16.06 -1.86
N GLY A 13 15.60 -15.54 -1.63
CA GLY A 13 14.50 -15.59 -2.58
C GLY A 13 14.58 -14.37 -3.49
N LYS A 14 14.71 -14.59 -4.79
CA LYS A 14 14.60 -13.53 -5.80
C LYS A 14 13.17 -12.98 -5.75
N ALA A 15 13.01 -11.68 -5.49
CA ALA A 15 11.70 -11.06 -5.50
C ALA A 15 11.15 -11.06 -6.93
N VAL A 16 10.01 -11.70 -7.14
CA VAL A 16 9.26 -11.65 -8.40
C VAL A 16 8.17 -10.62 -8.22
N VAL A 17 8.29 -9.50 -8.93
CA VAL A 17 7.25 -8.46 -8.97
C VAL A 17 6.38 -8.71 -10.19
N SER A 18 5.07 -8.84 -9.98
CA SER A 18 4.11 -8.99 -11.09
C SER A 18 3.84 -7.64 -11.75
N GLY A 19 3.50 -7.65 -13.04
CA GLY A 19 3.11 -6.42 -13.76
C GLY A 19 1.89 -5.73 -13.13
N GLU A 20 0.98 -6.51 -12.53
CA GLU A 20 -0.16 -5.99 -11.79
C GLU A 20 0.25 -5.23 -10.53
N ALA A 21 1.26 -5.72 -9.79
CA ALA A 21 1.77 -5.01 -8.62
C ALA A 21 2.41 -3.66 -8.99
N VAL A 22 3.14 -3.62 -10.12
CA VAL A 22 3.72 -2.36 -10.64
C VAL A 22 2.61 -1.39 -11.04
N ARG A 23 1.59 -1.87 -11.74
CA ARG A 23 0.43 -1.07 -12.16
C ARG A 23 -0.34 -0.51 -10.96
N ALA A 24 -0.64 -1.35 -9.98
CA ALA A 24 -1.28 -0.96 -8.73
C ALA A 24 -0.49 0.16 -8.02
N THR A 25 0.83 0.03 -7.96
CA THR A 25 1.71 1.05 -7.36
C THR A 25 1.60 2.39 -8.09
N GLY A 26 1.63 2.38 -9.43
CA GLY A 26 1.46 3.60 -10.23
C GLY A 26 0.09 4.26 -10.06
N ILE A 27 -0.98 3.47 -10.02
CA ILE A 27 -2.35 3.96 -9.77
C ILE A 27 -2.45 4.63 -8.39
N ILE A 28 -1.93 3.97 -7.35
CA ILE A 28 -1.93 4.50 -5.98
C ILE A 28 -1.14 5.81 -5.94
N ALA A 29 0.05 5.86 -6.50
CA ALA A 29 0.89 7.06 -6.50
C ALA A 29 0.18 8.27 -7.14
N VAL A 30 -0.51 8.08 -8.27
CA VAL A 30 -1.29 9.16 -8.89
C VAL A 30 -2.38 9.66 -7.97
N LEU A 31 -3.13 8.76 -7.33
CA LEU A 31 -4.25 9.14 -6.46
C LEU A 31 -3.78 9.81 -5.18
N GLU A 32 -2.69 9.33 -4.56
CA GLU A 32 -2.17 9.94 -3.33
C GLU A 32 -1.61 11.34 -3.55
N ASN A 33 -1.07 11.62 -4.73
CA ASN A 33 -0.57 12.95 -5.11
C ASN A 33 -1.67 13.89 -5.63
N GLY A 34 -2.95 13.60 -5.35
CA GLY A 34 -4.06 14.47 -5.73
C GLY A 34 -4.56 14.28 -7.17
N GLY A 35 -4.06 13.29 -7.89
CA GLY A 35 -4.49 12.97 -9.25
C GLY A 35 -5.96 12.56 -9.34
N GLN A 36 -6.54 12.82 -10.51
CA GLN A 36 -7.91 12.49 -10.87
C GLN A 36 -8.08 10.97 -11.09
N ARG A 37 -9.27 10.44 -10.77
CA ARG A 37 -9.55 9.00 -10.92
C ARG A 37 -9.54 8.55 -12.38
N GLU A 38 -9.84 9.45 -13.29
CA GLU A 38 -9.87 9.25 -14.73
C GLU A 38 -8.45 9.06 -15.28
N VAL A 39 -7.47 9.78 -14.73
CA VAL A 39 -6.05 9.61 -15.08
C VAL A 39 -5.55 8.26 -14.57
N ALA A 40 -5.89 7.93 -13.33
CA ALA A 40 -5.59 6.63 -12.74
C ALA A 40 -6.24 5.46 -13.53
N GLN A 41 -7.47 5.63 -14.03
CA GLN A 41 -8.16 4.65 -14.87
C GLN A 41 -7.44 4.43 -16.20
N ARG A 42 -6.99 5.52 -16.84
CA ARG A 42 -6.23 5.43 -18.11
C ARG A 42 -4.92 4.67 -17.93
N ILE A 43 -4.22 4.89 -16.82
CA ILE A 43 -2.99 4.14 -16.47
C ILE A 43 -3.31 2.67 -16.21
N ALA A 44 -4.46 2.39 -15.60
CA ALA A 44 -4.92 1.03 -15.35
C ALA A 44 -5.32 0.26 -16.63
N GLY A 45 -5.62 0.98 -17.73
CA GLY A 45 -6.20 0.38 -18.94
C GLY A 45 -7.62 -0.15 -18.71
N HIS A 46 -8.33 0.36 -17.71
CA HIS A 46 -9.65 -0.14 -17.34
C HIS A 46 -10.74 0.50 -18.20
N ALA A 47 -11.64 -0.34 -18.73
CA ALA A 47 -12.81 0.12 -19.48
C ALA A 47 -13.83 0.86 -18.60
N ASP A 48 -13.81 0.62 -17.28
CA ASP A 48 -14.76 1.17 -16.32
C ASP A 48 -14.01 1.74 -15.10
N SER A 49 -14.31 2.98 -14.71
CA SER A 49 -13.70 3.63 -13.55
C SER A 49 -14.03 2.93 -12.22
N ARG A 50 -15.12 2.15 -12.16
CA ARG A 50 -15.51 1.38 -10.97
C ARG A 50 -14.47 0.33 -10.59
N THR A 51 -13.74 -0.23 -11.55
CA THR A 51 -12.67 -1.20 -11.27
C THR A 51 -11.36 -0.53 -10.82
N THR A 52 -11.21 0.78 -11.03
CA THR A 52 -10.10 1.58 -10.48
C THR A 52 -10.42 2.18 -9.10
N LYS A 53 -11.71 2.27 -8.74
CA LYS A 53 -12.16 2.89 -7.49
C LYS A 53 -11.52 2.29 -6.23
N GLY A 54 -11.24 0.99 -6.21
CA GLY A 54 -10.65 0.29 -5.06
C GLY A 54 -9.23 0.73 -4.69
N TYR A 55 -8.50 1.37 -5.61
CA TYR A 55 -7.17 1.92 -5.35
C TYR A 55 -7.21 3.29 -4.67
N ASP A 56 -8.34 4.01 -4.75
CA ASP A 56 -8.47 5.31 -4.09
C ASP A 56 -8.88 5.16 -2.63
N ARG A 57 -7.87 5.06 -1.76
CA ARG A 57 -8.05 4.87 -0.31
C ARG A 57 -8.16 6.18 0.47
N ARG A 58 -8.20 7.35 -0.19
CA ARG A 58 -8.30 8.66 0.47
C ARG A 58 -9.52 8.77 1.41
N ALA A 59 -10.65 8.19 1.01
CA ALA A 59 -11.88 8.21 1.81
C ALA A 59 -11.88 7.25 3.02
N THR A 60 -10.91 6.35 3.12
CA THR A 60 -10.80 5.35 4.20
C THR A 60 -9.49 5.53 4.98
N ARG A 61 -8.78 6.64 4.73
CA ARG A 61 -7.55 6.95 5.44
C ARG A 61 -7.94 7.42 6.84
N LEU A 62 -7.50 6.70 7.86
CA LEU A 62 -7.69 7.09 9.24
C LEU A 62 -6.53 7.99 9.68
N GLU A 63 -6.85 9.06 10.38
CA GLU A 63 -5.87 9.93 11.03
C GLU A 63 -5.35 9.30 12.32
N LEU A 64 -4.11 9.61 12.69
CA LEU A 64 -3.48 9.06 13.89
C LEU A 64 -4.29 9.40 15.16
N SER A 65 -4.91 10.58 15.18
CA SER A 65 -5.80 11.04 16.27
C SER A 65 -7.07 10.21 16.42
N GLU A 66 -7.54 9.57 15.34
CA GLU A 66 -8.69 8.68 15.37
C GLU A 66 -8.35 7.31 15.98
N ILE A 67 -7.07 6.92 15.95
CA ILE A 67 -6.57 5.63 16.46
C ILE A 67 -6.01 5.78 17.88
N ILE A 68 -5.29 6.87 18.16
CA ILE A 68 -4.59 7.08 19.43
C ILE A 68 -5.38 8.05 20.30
N GLN A 69 -6.29 7.52 21.13
CA GLN A 69 -6.94 8.25 22.23
C GLN A 69 -6.17 8.03 23.54
N ILE A 70 -5.00 8.64 23.70
CA ILE A 70 -4.28 8.64 24.99
C ILE A 70 -4.66 9.89 25.77
N ARG A 71 -5.51 9.74 26.79
CA ARG A 71 -5.78 10.79 27.78
C ARG A 71 -4.82 10.60 28.95
N PHE A 72 -3.78 11.42 29.03
CA PHE A 72 -2.99 11.54 30.25
C PHE A 72 -3.84 12.24 31.31
N ARG A 73 -4.18 11.54 32.39
CA ARG A 73 -4.79 12.11 33.59
C ARG A 73 -3.69 12.36 34.60
N ALA A 74 -3.58 13.61 35.05
CA ALA A 74 -2.78 14.01 36.20
C ALA A 74 -3.47 13.56 37.51
#